data_AF-A0A8X6TEV2-F1
#
_entry.id   AF-A0A8X6TEV2-F1
#
_cell.length_a   1.000
_cell.length_b   1.000
_cell.length_c   1.000
_cell.angle_alpha   90.00
_cell.angle_beta   90.00
_cell.angle_gamma   90.00
#
_symmetry.space_group_name_H-M   'P 1'
#
loop_
_entity.id
_entity.type
_entity.pdbx_description
1 polymer ?
#
loop_
_entity_poly.entity_id
_entity_poly.type
_entity_poly.pdbx_seq_one_letter_code
_entity_poly.pdbx_strand_id
1 'polypeptide(L)'
;MLKEKPENASLRIFTDVLSYTYACCIYLRCEDKTGASIQLVSAKARLAPTERPMIPHLDILRAVIGAIQGATIFEVHVLLNRFHDSIKLDCEY
;
A
#
# COMPACT_ATOMS: atom_id res chain seq x y z
N MET A 1 23.46 13.14 9.96
CA MET A 1 23.30 11.74 10.41
C MET A 1 22.84 10.92 9.23
N LEU A 2 23.74 10.13 8.65
CA LEU A 2 23.35 9.11 7.67
C LEU A 2 22.57 8.06 8.46
N LYS A 3 21.26 7.97 8.24
CA LYS A 3 20.48 6.87 8.82
C LYS A 3 21.03 5.57 8.26
N GLU A 4 21.40 4.66 9.15
CA GLU A 4 21.80 3.30 8.74
C GLU A 4 20.70 2.68 7.88
N LYS A 5 21.10 1.80 6.98
CA LYS A 5 20.19 1.06 6.11
C LYS A 5 19.20 0.28 6.99
N PRO A 6 17.88 0.37 6.73
CA PRO A 6 16.90 -0.36 7.53
C PRO A 6 17.13 -1.88 7.38
N GLU A 7 17.07 -2.60 8.51
CA GLU A 7 17.28 -4.06 8.53
C GLU A 7 16.11 -4.79 7.89
N ASN A 8 14.91 -4.21 7.98
CA ASN A 8 13.71 -4.75 7.38
C ASN A 8 12.82 -3.60 6.87
N ALA A 9 12.36 -3.72 5.62
CA ALA A 9 11.43 -2.80 5.01
C ALA A 9 10.23 -3.57 4.46
N SER A 10 9.02 -3.19 4.86
CA SER A 10 7.79 -3.74 4.32
C SER A 10 6.80 -2.67 3.89
N LEU A 11 6.11 -2.94 2.78
CA LEU A 11 4.99 -2.15 2.30
C LEU A 11 3.71 -2.77 2.83
N ARG A 12 2.90 -1.96 3.54
CA ARG A 12 1.59 -2.36 4.05
C ARG A 12 0.49 -1.64 3.31
N ILE A 13 -0.46 -2.43 2.79
CA ILE A 13 -1.61 -1.92 2.06
C ILE A 13 -2.83 -2.06 2.96
N PHE A 14 -3.53 -0.95 3.18
CA PHE A 14 -4.82 -0.92 3.86
C PHE A 14 -5.89 -0.48 2.88
N THR A 15 -7.04 -1.14 2.93
CA THR A 15 -8.17 -0.83 2.06
C THR A 15 -9.43 -0.67 2.90
N ASP A 16 -10.28 0.27 2.51
CA ASP A 16 -11.53 0.54 3.21
C ASP A 16 -12.67 0.76 2.21
N VAL A 17 -13.89 0.47 2.64
CA VAL A 17 -15.11 0.59 1.87
C VAL A 17 -16.24 1.20 2.69
N LEU A 18 -16.97 2.12 2.06
CA LEU A 18 -18.23 2.67 2.56
C LEU A 18 -19.27 2.63 1.45
N SER A 19 -20.53 2.94 1.75
CA SER A 19 -21.68 2.75 0.84
C SER A 19 -21.53 3.37 -0.57
N TYR A 20 -20.68 4.39 -0.73
CA TYR A 20 -20.48 5.09 -2.01
C TYR A 20 -19.00 5.38 -2.31
N THR A 21 -18.07 4.81 -1.54
CA THR A 21 -16.65 5.09 -1.70
C THR A 21 -15.83 3.86 -1.39
N TYR A 22 -14.67 3.77 -2.03
CA TYR A 22 -13.65 2.80 -1.70
C TYR A 22 -12.29 3.50 -1.75
N ALA A 23 -11.42 3.11 -0.84
CA ALA A 23 -10.12 3.74 -0.68
C ALA A 23 -9.04 2.70 -0.37
N CYS A 24 -7.80 3.10 -0.65
CA CYS A 24 -6.60 2.37 -0.32
C CYS A 24 -5.52 3.36 0.12
N CYS A 25 -4.73 2.99 1.10
CA CYS A 25 -3.48 3.66 1.44
C CYS A 25 -2.35 2.64 1.62
N ILE A 26 -1.13 3.08 1.33
CA ILE A 26 0.06 2.25 1.36
C ILE A 26 1.09 2.94 2.24
N TYR A 27 1.58 2.23 3.25
CA TYR A 27 2.62 2.69 4.14
C TYR A 27 3.90 1.88 3.92
N LEU A 28 5.04 2.57 3.99
CA LEU A 28 6.34 1.93 4.11
C LEU A 28 6.70 1.89 5.59
N ARG A 29 6.93 0.69 6.10
CA ARG A 29 7.46 0.45 7.42
C ARG A 29 8.91 0.02 7.32
N CYS A 30 9.79 0.80 7.92
CA CYS A 30 11.21 0.50 8.04
C CYS A 30 11.55 0.23 9.50
N GLU A 31 12.07 -0.95 9.79
CA GLU A 31 12.63 -1.30 11.10
C GLU A 31 14.14 -1.14 11.08
N ASP A 32 14.65 -0.51 12.12
CA ASP A 32 16.06 -0.45 12.46
C ASP A 32 16.28 -0.89 13.90
N LYS A 33 17.54 -0.94 14.35
CA LYS A 33 17.91 -1.34 15.72
C LYS A 33 17.32 -0.44 16.81
N THR A 34 16.86 0.76 16.45
CA THR A 34 16.37 1.78 17.38
C THR A 34 14.84 1.87 17.40
N GLY A 35 14.15 1.30 16.42
CA GLY A 35 12.70 1.23 16.37
C GLY A 35 12.12 1.04 14.96
N ALA A 36 10.82 1.26 14.84
CA ALA A 36 10.12 1.23 13.56
C ALA A 36 9.69 2.64 13.15
N SER A 37 9.98 3.03 11.92
CA SER A 37 9.44 4.23 11.29
C SER A 37 8.40 3.84 10.25
N ILE A 38 7.31 4.60 10.19
CA ILE A 38 6.21 4.38 9.26
C ILE A 38 6.00 5.67 8.48
N GLN A 39 5.95 5.57 7.16
CA GLN A 39 5.68 6.69 6.25
C GLN A 39 4.55 6.33 5.29
N LEU A 40 3.65 7.29 5.04
CA LEU A 40 2.64 7.15 4.00
C LEU A 40 3.30 7.35 2.63
N VAL A 41 3.17 6.36 1.75
CA VAL A 41 3.73 6.40 0.39
C VAL A 41 2.68 6.85 -0.62
N SER A 42 1.48 6.30 -0.51
CA SER A 42 0.38 6.61 -1.43
C SER A 42 -0.96 6.48 -0.72
N ALA A 43 -1.91 7.33 -1.09
CA ALA A 43 -3.31 7.21 -0.70
C ALA A 43 -4.18 7.53 -1.91
N LYS A 44 -5.22 6.72 -2.10
CA LYS A 44 -6.16 6.88 -3.21
C LYS A 44 -7.57 6.51 -2.78
N ALA A 45 -8.50 7.44 -2.99
CA ALA A 45 -9.93 7.22 -2.79
C ALA A 45 -10.66 7.38 -4.13
N ARG A 46 -11.75 6.64 -4.30
CA ARG A 46 -12.64 6.74 -5.47
C ARG A 46 -14.10 6.70 -5.02
N LEU A 47 -14.94 7.43 -5.74
CA LEU A 47 -16.38 7.31 -5.65
C LEU A 47 -16.84 6.03 -6.36
N ALA A 48 -17.85 5.39 -5.79
CA ALA A 48 -18.53 4.26 -6.39
C ALA A 48 -19.21 4.66 -7.72
N PRO A 49 -19.40 3.72 -8.66
CA PRO A 49 -20.21 3.94 -9.85
C PRO A 49 -21.59 4.50 -9.51
N THR A 50 -22.19 5.22 -10.46
CA THR A 50 -23.43 6.00 -10.25
C THR A 50 -24.63 5.13 -9.86
N GLU A 51 -24.63 3.85 -10.23
CA GLU A 51 -25.59 2.88 -9.73
C GLU A 51 -25.21 2.44 -8.31
N ARG A 52 -26.17 2.44 -7.37
CA ARG A 52 -25.96 2.00 -5.98
C ARG A 52 -25.34 0.59 -5.96
N PRO A 53 -24.02 0.46 -5.76
CA PRO A 53 -23.38 -0.84 -5.81
C PRO A 53 -23.59 -1.53 -4.47
N MET A 54 -23.75 -2.85 -4.50
CA MET A 54 -23.77 -3.62 -3.26
C MET A 54 -22.39 -3.57 -2.60
N ILE A 55 -22.35 -3.57 -1.27
CA ILE A 55 -21.09 -3.56 -0.48
C ILE A 55 -20.09 -4.63 -0.98
N PRO A 56 -20.49 -5.88 -1.31
CA PRO A 56 -19.57 -6.87 -1.87
C PRO A 56 -18.88 -6.46 -3.18
N HIS A 57 -19.53 -5.67 -4.04
CA HIS A 57 -18.89 -5.19 -5.27
C HIS A 57 -17.82 -4.14 -4.96
N LEU A 58 -18.09 -3.28 -3.97
CA LEU A 58 -17.13 -2.28 -3.53
C LEU A 58 -15.95 -2.91 -2.77
N ASP A 59 -16.17 -4.02 -2.06
CA ASP A 59 -15.11 -4.84 -1.47
C ASP A 59 -14.13 -5.37 -2.54
N ILE A 60 -14.66 -5.84 -3.67
CA ILE A 60 -13.81 -6.28 -4.78
C ILE A 60 -13.05 -5.08 -5.37
N LEU A 61 -13.73 -3.94 -5.57
CA LEU A 61 -13.08 -2.74 -6.10
C LEU A 61 -11.98 -2.20 -5.17
N ARG A 62 -12.17 -2.25 -3.84
CA ARG A 62 -11.11 -1.87 -2.88
C ARG A 62 -9.93 -2.82 -2.93
N ALA A 63 -10.18 -4.14 -3.07
CA ALA A 63 -9.11 -5.12 -3.19
C ALA A 63 -8.30 -4.90 -4.49
N VAL A 64 -8.99 -4.65 -5.60
CA VAL A 64 -8.38 -4.38 -6.91
C VAL A 64 -7.55 -3.09 -6.88
N ILE A 65 -8.08 -2.00 -6.34
CA ILE A 65 -7.30 -0.74 -6.27
C ILE A 65 -6.07 -0.91 -5.38
N GLY A 66 -6.19 -1.65 -4.27
CA GLY A 66 -5.07 -1.98 -3.39
C GLY A 66 -3.99 -2.79 -4.10
N ALA A 67 -4.36 -3.86 -4.78
CA ALA A 67 -3.42 -4.70 -5.54
C ALA A 67 -2.71 -3.91 -6.65
N ILE A 68 -3.44 -3.10 -7.42
CA ILE A 68 -2.86 -2.30 -8.51
C ILE A 68 -1.89 -1.25 -7.95
N GLN A 69 -2.28 -0.54 -6.88
CA GLN A 69 -1.40 0.47 -6.26
C GLN A 69 -0.16 -0.18 -5.66
N GLY A 70 -0.31 -1.33 -5.00
CA GLY A 70 0.79 -2.12 -4.46
C GLY A 70 1.77 -2.56 -5.52
N ALA A 71 1.28 -3.18 -6.60
CA ALA A 71 2.09 -3.63 -7.72
C ALA A 71 2.85 -2.46 -8.38
N THR A 72 2.16 -1.34 -8.62
CA THR A 72 2.79 -0.14 -9.21
C THR A 72 3.95 0.38 -8.35
N ILE A 73 3.76 0.50 -7.04
CA ILE A 73 4.81 1.00 -6.14
C ILE A 73 5.96 -0.01 -6.05
N PHE A 74 5.65 -1.30 -6.00
CA PHE A 74 6.65 -2.35 -5.97
C PHE A 74 7.49 -2.38 -7.24
N GLU A 75 6.87 -2.29 -8.41
CA GLU A 75 7.58 -2.22 -9.70
C GLU A 75 8.47 -0.97 -9.79
N VAL A 76 7.96 0.20 -9.41
CA VAL A 76 8.77 1.43 -9.37
C VAL A 76 9.97 1.27 -8.43
N HIS A 77 9.78 0.63 -7.27
CA HIS A 77 10.88 0.34 -6.36
C HIS A 77 11.93 -0.57 -7.00
N VAL A 78 11.53 -1.67 -7.64
CA VAL A 78 12.43 -2.60 -8.32
C VAL A 78 13.18 -1.93 -9.48
N LEU A 79 12.51 -1.07 -10.23
CA LEU A 79 13.11 -0.34 -11.36
C LEU A 79 14.11 0.73 -10.91
N LEU A 80 13.81 1.45 -9.82
CA LEU A 80 14.71 2.47 -9.27
C LEU A 80 15.89 1.85 -8.49
N ASN A 81 15.70 0.71 -7.82
CA ASN A 81 16.71 0.05 -6.99
C ASN A 81 17.21 -1.25 -7.60
N ARG A 82 17.82 -1.18 -8.78
CA ARG A 82 18.39 -2.33 -9.53
C ARG A 82 19.38 -3.20 -8.75
N PHE A 83 19.79 -2.83 -7.53
CA PHE A 83 20.65 -3.64 -6.67
C PHE A 83 20.23 -3.50 -5.19
N HIS A 84 20.01 -4.64 -4.54
CA HIS A 84 20.35 -4.99 -3.16
C HIS A 84 19.29 -5.24 -2.07
N ASP A 85 18.00 -4.89 -2.17
CA ASP A 85 17.06 -5.14 -1.04
C ASP A 85 15.69 -5.70 -1.41
N SER A 86 15.28 -6.70 -0.63
CA SER A 86 13.97 -7.35 -0.73
C SER A 86 12.95 -6.63 0.15
N ILE A 87 12.20 -5.66 -0.40
CA ILE A 87 11.01 -5.13 0.30
C ILE A 87 9.92 -6.21 0.30
N LYS A 88 9.36 -6.49 1.48
CA LYS A 88 8.21 -7.40 1.61
C LYS A 88 6.91 -6.64 1.38
N LEU A 89 5.98 -7.23 0.66
CA LEU A 89 4.67 -6.65 0.42
C LEU A 89 3.65 -7.42 1.27
N ASP A 90 3.13 -6.78 2.30
CA ASP A 90 2.16 -7.35 3.23
C ASP A 90 0.79 -6.70 2.97
N CYS A 91 -0.21 -7.51 2.61
CA CYS A 91 -1.60 -7.06 2.45
C CYS A 91 -2.43 -7.59 3.62
N GLU A 92 -3.05 -6.69 4.39
CA GLU A 92 -4.05 -7.04 5.41
C GLU A 92 -5.43 -6.61 4.87
N TYR A 93 -6.42 -7.52 4.91
CA TYR A 93 -7.76 -7.35 4.31
C TYR A 93 -8.85 -7.14 5.34
#